data_AF-S3AQA8-F1
#
_entry.id   AF-S3AQA8-F1
#
_cell.length_a   1.000
_cell.length_b   1.000
_cell.length_c   1.000
_cell.angle_alpha   90.00
_cell.angle_beta   90.00
_cell.angle_gamma   90.00
#
_symmetry.space_group_name_H-M   'P 1'
#
loop_
_entity.id
_entity.type
_entity.pdbx_description
1 polymer ?
#
loop_
_entity_poly.entity_id
_entity_poly.type
_entity_poly.pdbx_seq_one_letter_code
_entity_poly.pdbx_strand_id
1 'polypeptide(L)'
;SHALGVFASDSYSVQAVLSSSLHQLWAITYGSTLETRVRYTPSDVFETFPLPTSTARLSDAGRSLHDERREIMLRRDLGLTKLYNLVNDSTVHGDLDVDRLREIHIEIDRATMAAYGWDDVELSHGFHTYRHMERWTIDPVGRVEALDRLLESNHLHAAVTDWTSREGRRQLQVADAETSLFD
;
A
#
# COMPACT_ATOMS: atom_id res chain seq x y z
N SER A 1 -15.42 16.97 10.75
CA SER A 1 -14.38 15.93 10.58
C SER A 1 -14.91 14.92 9.57
N HIS A 2 -14.27 14.78 8.41
CA HIS A 2 -14.59 13.73 7.45
C HIS A 2 -13.64 12.56 7.69
N ALA A 3 -14.17 11.35 7.91
CA ALA A 3 -13.40 10.16 8.30
C ALA A 3 -13.05 9.24 7.12
N LEU A 4 -13.32 9.67 5.88
CA LEU A 4 -13.08 8.91 4.65
C LEU A 4 -12.10 9.68 3.76
N GLY A 5 -10.96 9.05 3.44
CA GLY A 5 -10.07 9.50 2.37
C GLY A 5 -10.56 8.97 1.02
N VAL A 6 -10.49 9.81 -0.02
CA VAL A 6 -10.88 9.44 -1.39
C VAL A 6 -9.69 9.65 -2.31
N PHE A 7 -9.28 8.59 -3.00
CA PHE A 7 -8.29 8.64 -4.06
C PHE A 7 -9.01 8.66 -5.41
N ALA A 8 -8.97 9.79 -6.12
CA ALA A 8 -9.56 9.94 -7.45
C ALA A 8 -8.59 9.40 -8.52
N SER A 9 -8.47 8.07 -8.61
CA SER A 9 -7.59 7.38 -9.56
C SER A 9 -8.32 6.22 -10.22
N ASP A 10 -8.09 6.03 -11.51
CA ASP A 10 -8.56 4.90 -12.32
C ASP A 10 -7.50 3.79 -12.44
N SER A 11 -6.34 3.95 -11.78
CA SER A 11 -5.24 2.99 -11.83
C SER A 11 -5.47 1.78 -10.93
N TYR A 12 -5.63 0.60 -11.54
CA TYR A 12 -5.65 -0.65 -10.81
C TYR A 12 -4.32 -0.97 -10.12
N SER A 13 -3.18 -0.50 -10.63
CA SER A 13 -1.90 -0.64 -9.93
C SER A 13 -1.90 0.12 -8.61
N VAL A 14 -2.43 1.35 -8.57
CA VAL A 14 -2.60 2.09 -7.31
C VAL A 14 -3.57 1.36 -6.38
N GLN A 15 -4.69 0.86 -6.92
CA GLN A 15 -5.64 0.06 -6.12
C GLN A 15 -4.97 -1.17 -5.49
N ALA A 16 -4.14 -1.89 -6.24
CA ALA A 16 -3.40 -3.06 -5.76
C ALA A 16 -2.48 -2.67 -4.60
N VAL A 17 -1.62 -1.66 -4.80
CA VAL A 17 -0.67 -1.22 -3.77
C VAL A 17 -1.39 -0.76 -2.51
N LEU A 18 -2.47 0.03 -2.63
CA LEU A 18 -3.25 0.48 -1.47
C LEU A 18 -3.98 -0.67 -0.74
N SER A 19 -4.18 -1.80 -1.42
CA SER A 19 -4.79 -3.00 -0.84
C SER A 19 -3.76 -3.99 -0.26
N SER A 20 -2.46 -3.76 -0.50
CA SER A 20 -1.37 -4.64 -0.05
C SER A 20 -1.18 -4.64 1.47
N SER A 21 -0.61 -5.73 1.98
CA SER A 21 -0.10 -5.81 3.36
C SER A 21 0.97 -4.76 3.62
N LEU A 22 1.77 -4.37 2.62
CA LEU A 22 2.82 -3.34 2.76
C LEU A 22 2.24 -1.96 3.10
N HIS A 23 1.22 -1.54 2.35
CA HIS A 23 0.55 -0.28 2.62
C HIS A 23 -0.22 -0.33 3.95
N GLN A 24 -0.84 -1.47 4.27
CA GLN A 24 -1.47 -1.69 5.57
C GLN A 24 -0.45 -1.56 6.72
N LEU A 25 0.73 -2.17 6.60
CA LEU A 25 1.81 -2.10 7.58
C LEU A 25 2.26 -0.65 7.78
N TRP A 26 2.50 0.08 6.70
CA TRP A 26 2.85 1.50 6.76
C TRP A 26 1.79 2.32 7.48
N ALA A 27 0.51 2.14 7.10
CA ALA A 27 -0.61 2.83 7.72
C ALA A 27 -0.76 2.52 9.21
N ILE A 28 -0.54 1.27 9.63
CA ILE A 28 -0.62 0.88 11.04
C ILE A 28 0.56 1.40 11.85
N THR A 29 1.76 1.45 11.27
CA THR A 29 2.99 1.87 11.94
C THR A 29 3.07 3.40 12.07
N TYR A 30 2.81 4.14 10.99
CA TYR A 30 3.04 5.58 10.90
C TYR A 30 1.76 6.41 10.91
N GLY A 31 0.59 5.79 10.71
CA GLY A 31 -0.69 6.49 10.83
C GLY A 31 -0.98 6.89 12.27
N SER A 32 -1.72 7.99 12.43
CA SER A 32 -2.22 8.42 13.73
C SER A 32 -3.17 7.39 14.35
N THR A 33 -3.24 7.29 15.68
CA THR A 33 -4.20 6.42 16.37
C THR A 33 -5.35 7.22 16.97
N LEU A 34 -6.56 6.65 16.94
CA LEU A 34 -7.69 7.08 17.75
C LEU A 34 -8.00 5.95 18.74
N GLU A 35 -7.55 6.12 19.98
CA GLU A 35 -7.54 5.06 21.00
C GLU A 35 -6.78 3.81 20.51
N THR A 36 -7.50 2.71 20.24
CA THR A 36 -6.94 1.43 19.77
C THR A 36 -7.02 1.25 18.25
N ARG A 37 -7.70 2.16 17.53
CA ARG A 37 -7.91 2.06 16.08
C ARG A 37 -6.97 2.98 15.33
N VAL A 38 -6.37 2.47 14.26
CA VAL A 38 -5.58 3.27 13.32
C VAL A 38 -6.52 4.22 12.58
N ARG A 39 -6.17 5.51 12.58
CA ARG A 39 -6.83 6.53 11.80
C ARG A 39 -5.98 6.82 10.57
N TYR A 40 -6.56 6.58 9.41
CA TYR A 40 -5.93 6.87 8.14
C TYR A 40 -5.93 8.39 7.89
N THR A 41 -4.76 9.02 8.01
CA THR A 41 -4.55 10.43 7.67
C THR A 41 -3.68 10.47 6.39
N PRO A 42 -4.19 10.97 5.25
CA PRO A 42 -3.44 10.95 3.99
C PRO A 42 -2.05 11.59 4.07
N SER A 43 -1.89 12.70 4.81
CA SER A 43 -0.59 13.35 5.01
C SER A 43 0.43 12.49 5.73
N ASP A 44 -0.02 11.68 6.70
CA ASP A 44 0.88 10.86 7.53
C ASP A 44 1.15 9.50 6.89
N VAL A 45 0.24 9.05 6.01
CA VAL A 45 0.26 7.70 5.44
C VAL A 45 0.54 7.72 3.94
N PHE A 46 -0.33 8.32 3.12
CA PHE A 46 -0.21 8.22 1.66
C PHE A 46 0.91 9.11 1.12
N GLU A 47 0.99 10.36 1.57
CA GLU A 47 2.00 11.32 1.09
C GLU A 47 3.43 10.93 1.48
N THR A 48 3.57 10.11 2.53
CA THR A 48 4.85 9.58 3.01
C THR A 48 5.13 8.14 2.56
N PHE A 49 4.15 7.47 1.94
CA PHE A 49 4.35 6.11 1.46
C PHE A 49 5.16 6.15 0.16
N PRO A 50 6.30 5.43 0.06
CA PRO A 50 7.11 5.42 -1.15
C PRO A 50 6.41 4.57 -2.21
N LEU A 51 5.50 5.16 -3.00
CA LEU A 51 4.70 4.42 -3.98
C LEU A 51 5.62 3.78 -5.06
N PRO A 52 5.49 2.47 -5.36
CA PRO A 52 6.33 1.83 -6.35
C PRO A 52 5.91 2.24 -7.76
N THR A 53 6.77 1.96 -8.74
CA THR A 53 6.42 2.18 -10.15
C THR A 53 5.27 1.25 -10.55
N SER A 54 4.32 1.78 -11.30
CA SER A 54 3.21 1.00 -11.85
C SER A 54 3.71 -0.09 -12.80
N THR A 55 3.27 -1.33 -12.60
CA THR A 55 3.58 -2.47 -13.48
C THR A 55 2.31 -3.13 -13.99
N ALA A 56 2.42 -3.85 -15.12
CA ALA A 56 1.30 -4.63 -15.66
C ALA A 56 0.80 -5.67 -14.64
N ARG A 57 1.72 -6.37 -13.96
CA ARG A 57 1.40 -7.34 -12.91
C ARG A 57 0.57 -6.72 -11.77
N LEU A 58 0.93 -5.52 -11.32
CA LEU A 58 0.13 -4.77 -10.33
C LEU A 58 -1.25 -4.39 -10.86
N SER A 59 -1.34 -3.94 -12.11
CA SER A 59 -2.61 -3.59 -12.74
C SER A 59 -3.53 -4.80 -12.85
N ASP A 60 -3.01 -5.95 -13.24
CA ASP A 60 -3.77 -7.20 -13.38
C ASP A 60 -4.23 -7.74 -12.02
N ALA A 61 -3.37 -7.70 -11.01
CA ALA A 61 -3.71 -8.08 -9.64
C ALA A 61 -4.79 -7.15 -9.04
N GLY A 62 -4.66 -5.83 -9.26
CA GLY A 62 -5.64 -4.85 -8.80
C GLY A 62 -7.00 -4.98 -9.48
N ARG A 63 -7.01 -5.26 -10.79
CA ARG A 63 -8.23 -5.56 -11.55
C ARG A 63 -8.90 -6.83 -11.04
N SER A 64 -8.12 -7.89 -10.84
CA SER A 64 -8.61 -9.16 -10.30
C SER A 64 -9.27 -8.95 -8.93
N LEU A 65 -8.65 -8.18 -8.02
CA LEU A 65 -9.27 -7.83 -6.74
C LEU A 65 -10.57 -7.04 -6.92
N HIS A 66 -10.59 -6.07 -7.85
CA HIS A 66 -11.77 -5.25 -8.09
C HIS A 66 -12.97 -6.10 -8.49
N ASP A 67 -12.78 -6.91 -9.54
CA ASP A 67 -13.83 -7.69 -10.18
C ASP A 67 -14.34 -8.78 -9.25
N GLU A 68 -13.42 -9.61 -8.72
CA GLU A 68 -13.75 -10.74 -7.85
C GLU A 68 -14.47 -10.25 -6.59
N ARG A 69 -13.89 -9.28 -5.87
CA ARG A 69 -14.49 -8.74 -4.64
C ARG A 69 -15.91 -8.24 -4.88
N ARG A 70 -16.14 -7.52 -5.99
CA ARG A 70 -17.47 -7.00 -6.35
C ARG A 70 -18.44 -8.16 -6.63
N GLU A 71 -18.02 -9.17 -7.37
CA GLU A 71 -18.84 -10.33 -7.68
C GLU A 71 -19.17 -11.16 -6.42
N ILE A 72 -18.21 -11.37 -5.51
CA ILE A 72 -18.43 -12.08 -4.24
C ILE A 72 -19.47 -11.34 -3.41
N MET A 73 -19.31 -10.02 -3.27
CA MET A 73 -20.24 -9.17 -2.52
C MET A 73 -21.67 -9.26 -3.05
N LEU A 74 -21.84 -9.23 -4.38
CA LEU A 74 -23.17 -9.33 -5.01
C LEU A 74 -23.77 -10.72 -4.87
N ARG A 75 -22.99 -11.79 -5.16
CA ARG A 75 -23.52 -13.16 -5.13
C ARG A 75 -23.84 -13.67 -3.73
N ARG A 76 -23.16 -13.14 -2.70
CA ARG A 76 -23.36 -13.53 -1.29
C ARG A 76 -24.16 -12.52 -0.46
N ASP A 77 -24.59 -11.41 -1.05
CA ASP A 77 -25.22 -10.29 -0.34
C ASP A 77 -24.39 -9.81 0.87
N LEU A 78 -23.10 -9.57 0.64
CA LEU A 78 -22.14 -9.15 1.66
C LEU A 78 -21.64 -7.72 1.41
N GLY A 79 -21.61 -6.92 2.48
CA GLY A 79 -20.81 -5.69 2.51
C GLY A 79 -19.32 -5.98 2.74
N LEU A 80 -18.45 -5.01 2.43
CA LEU A 80 -16.98 -5.12 2.57
C LEU A 80 -16.55 -5.61 3.95
N THR A 81 -17.14 -5.06 5.03
CA THR A 81 -16.79 -5.46 6.40
C THR A 81 -17.05 -6.94 6.65
N LYS A 82 -18.22 -7.45 6.26
CA LYS A 82 -18.56 -8.87 6.46
C LYS A 82 -17.65 -9.77 5.64
N LEU A 83 -17.36 -9.38 4.39
CA LEU A 83 -16.48 -10.12 3.51
C LEU A 83 -15.05 -10.21 4.07
N TYR A 84 -14.46 -9.09 4.49
CA TYR A 84 -13.10 -9.11 5.06
C TYR A 84 -13.03 -9.72 6.45
N ASN A 85 -14.13 -9.78 7.21
CA ASN A 85 -14.17 -10.59 8.42
C ASN A 85 -14.01 -12.08 8.07
N LEU A 86 -14.69 -12.58 7.04
CA LEU A 86 -14.51 -13.97 6.58
C LEU A 86 -13.07 -14.23 6.09
N VAL A 87 -12.49 -13.30 5.33
CA VAL A 87 -11.08 -13.42 4.88
C VAL A 87 -10.12 -13.57 6.05
N ASN A 88 -10.35 -12.83 7.15
CA ASN A 88 -9.52 -12.86 8.35
C ASN A 88 -9.92 -13.92 9.39
N ASP A 89 -10.97 -14.71 9.15
CA ASP A 89 -11.42 -15.75 10.07
C ASP A 89 -10.66 -17.06 9.82
N SER A 90 -9.82 -17.45 10.78
CA SER A 90 -9.01 -18.67 10.74
C SER A 90 -9.82 -19.95 10.85
N THR A 91 -11.10 -19.88 11.19
CA THR A 91 -12.00 -21.03 11.24
C THR A 91 -12.68 -21.32 9.90
N VAL A 92 -12.59 -20.39 8.94
CA VAL A 92 -13.16 -20.55 7.59
C VAL A 92 -12.17 -21.31 6.69
N HIS A 93 -12.55 -22.54 6.34
CA HIS A 93 -11.79 -23.44 5.47
C HIS A 93 -12.67 -23.98 4.34
N GLY A 94 -12.12 -24.08 3.13
CA GLY A 94 -12.80 -24.66 1.96
C GLY A 94 -13.90 -23.78 1.36
N ASP A 95 -13.96 -22.50 1.74
CA ASP A 95 -14.83 -21.51 1.11
C ASP A 95 -14.09 -20.91 -0.08
N LEU A 96 -14.45 -21.37 -1.29
CA LEU A 96 -13.78 -21.00 -2.54
C LEU A 96 -13.71 -19.49 -2.75
N ASP A 97 -14.72 -18.74 -2.30
CA ASP A 97 -14.78 -17.29 -2.45
C ASP A 97 -13.76 -16.60 -1.54
N VAL A 98 -13.65 -17.08 -0.30
CA VAL A 98 -12.71 -16.58 0.68
C VAL A 98 -11.28 -16.95 0.30
N ASP A 99 -11.06 -18.19 -0.11
CA ASP A 99 -9.75 -18.69 -0.53
C ASP A 99 -9.27 -17.93 -1.79
N ARG A 100 -10.16 -17.66 -2.75
CA ARG A 100 -9.85 -16.83 -3.92
C ARG A 100 -9.40 -15.43 -3.55
N LEU A 101 -10.06 -14.78 -2.59
CA LEU A 101 -9.62 -13.46 -2.12
C LEU A 101 -8.27 -13.52 -1.39
N ARG A 102 -8.03 -14.55 -0.59
CA ARG A 102 -6.74 -14.78 0.08
C ARG A 102 -5.60 -14.93 -0.94
N GLU A 103 -5.83 -15.69 -2.02
CA GLU A 103 -4.89 -15.84 -3.14
C GLU A 103 -4.62 -14.52 -3.88
N ILE A 104 -5.67 -13.73 -4.13
CA ILE A 104 -5.51 -12.42 -4.79
C ILE A 104 -4.67 -11.48 -3.93
N HIS A 105 -4.85 -11.49 -2.60
CA HIS A 105 -3.99 -10.71 -1.70
C HIS A 105 -2.54 -11.20 -1.69
N ILE A 106 -2.31 -12.52 -1.75
CA ILE A 106 -0.95 -13.06 -1.95
C ILE A 106 -0.32 -12.50 -3.23
N GLU A 107 -1.06 -12.50 -4.34
CA GLU A 107 -0.54 -12.01 -5.61
C GLU A 107 -0.31 -10.49 -5.60
N ILE A 108 -1.19 -9.72 -4.96
CA ILE A 108 -0.98 -8.27 -4.75
C ILE A 108 0.31 -8.01 -3.99
N ASP A 109 0.54 -8.72 -2.88
CA ASP A 109 1.72 -8.52 -2.06
C ASP A 109 3.00 -8.89 -2.84
N ARG A 110 2.98 -10.03 -3.54
CA ARG A 110 4.11 -10.44 -4.41
C ARG A 110 4.35 -9.47 -5.56
N ALA A 111 3.31 -9.01 -6.24
CA ALA A 111 3.42 -8.02 -7.31
C ALA A 111 3.95 -6.68 -6.80
N THR A 112 3.58 -6.31 -5.57
CA THR A 112 4.08 -5.09 -4.90
C THR A 112 5.57 -5.23 -4.57
N MET A 113 5.99 -6.33 -3.95
CA MET A 113 7.42 -6.61 -3.69
C MET A 113 8.25 -6.57 -4.97
N ALA A 114 7.77 -7.22 -6.04
CA ALA A 114 8.44 -7.22 -7.34
C ALA A 114 8.54 -5.80 -7.95
N ALA A 115 7.52 -4.95 -7.76
CA ALA A 115 7.55 -3.57 -8.25
C ALA A 115 8.58 -2.70 -7.52
N TYR A 116 8.96 -3.07 -6.30
CA TYR A 116 10.09 -2.49 -5.58
C TYR A 116 11.43 -3.15 -5.90
N GLY A 117 11.43 -4.30 -6.59
CA GLY A 117 12.62 -5.13 -6.82
C GLY A 117 13.04 -5.95 -5.61
N TRP A 118 12.10 -6.31 -4.73
CA TRP A 118 12.33 -7.09 -3.50
C TRP A 118 11.87 -8.54 -3.61
N ASP A 119 12.05 -9.14 -4.79
CA ASP A 119 11.69 -10.55 -5.05
C ASP A 119 12.48 -11.56 -4.20
N ASP A 120 13.55 -11.11 -3.54
CA ASP A 120 14.39 -11.89 -2.65
C ASP A 120 13.78 -12.12 -1.25
N VAL A 121 12.73 -11.37 -0.89
CA VAL A 121 12.07 -11.50 0.41
C VAL A 121 10.91 -12.49 0.31
N GLU A 122 11.01 -13.59 1.04
CA GLU A 122 9.93 -14.55 1.13
C GLU A 122 8.80 -14.04 2.01
N LEU A 123 7.60 -13.91 1.44
CA LEU A 123 6.38 -13.55 2.16
C LEU A 123 5.55 -14.81 2.43
N SER A 124 5.70 -15.39 3.62
CA SER A 124 4.86 -16.51 4.05
C SER A 124 3.51 -15.96 4.50
N HIS A 125 2.45 -16.26 3.74
CA HIS A 125 1.10 -15.82 4.06
C HIS A 125 0.38 -16.85 4.93
N GLY A 126 -0.37 -16.35 5.90
CA GLY A 126 -1.15 -17.18 6.81
C GLY A 126 -1.88 -16.35 7.84
N PHE A 127 -2.38 -17.02 8.87
CA PHE A 127 -2.95 -16.34 10.03
C PHE A 127 -1.84 -15.96 11.00
N HIS A 128 -1.67 -14.65 11.18
CA HIS A 128 -0.64 -14.11 12.07
C HIS A 128 -1.23 -13.03 12.97
N THR A 129 -0.92 -13.14 14.26
CA THR A 129 -1.35 -12.16 15.25
C THR A 129 -0.45 -10.93 15.23
N TYR A 130 -1.04 -9.73 15.33
CA TYR A 130 -0.35 -8.46 15.56
C TYR A 130 -1.19 -7.58 16.47
N ARG A 131 -0.58 -7.00 17.52
CA ARG A 131 -1.29 -6.18 18.53
C ARG A 131 -2.61 -6.81 19.02
N HIS A 132 -2.57 -8.11 19.34
CA HIS A 132 -3.73 -8.91 19.79
C HIS A 132 -4.85 -9.13 18.76
N MET A 133 -4.60 -8.87 17.47
CA MET A 133 -5.54 -9.15 16.38
C MET A 133 -4.93 -10.19 15.43
N GLU A 134 -5.62 -11.31 15.23
CA GLU A 134 -5.27 -12.30 14.20
C GLU A 134 -5.87 -11.88 12.86
N ARG A 135 -5.09 -12.00 11.79
CA ARG A 135 -5.50 -11.68 10.42
C ARG A 135 -4.82 -12.59 9.42
N TRP A 136 -5.42 -12.72 8.25
CA TRP A 136 -4.76 -13.27 7.07
C TRP A 136 -3.82 -12.22 6.48
N THR A 137 -2.51 -12.46 6.51
CA THR A 137 -1.48 -11.51 6.07
C THR A 137 -0.11 -12.21 6.03
N ILE A 138 0.97 -11.47 5.82
CA ILE A 138 2.35 -11.95 5.82
C ILE A 138 2.89 -12.21 7.23
N ASP A 139 3.85 -13.12 7.32
CA ASP A 139 4.50 -13.56 8.55
C ASP A 139 5.34 -12.45 9.21
N PRO A 140 5.65 -12.57 10.52
CA PRO A 140 6.41 -11.55 11.24
C PRO A 140 7.78 -11.19 10.66
N VAL A 141 8.49 -12.14 10.03
CA VAL A 141 9.81 -11.88 9.42
C VAL A 141 9.63 -11.02 8.17
N GLY A 142 8.72 -11.42 7.28
CA GLY A 142 8.39 -10.63 6.08
C GLY A 142 7.89 -9.22 6.42
N ARG A 143 7.13 -9.04 7.52
CA ARG A 143 6.68 -7.71 7.97
C ARG A 143 7.82 -6.79 8.35
N VAL A 144 8.79 -7.29 9.12
CA VAL A 144 9.93 -6.48 9.57
C VAL A 144 10.77 -6.05 8.38
N GLU A 145 11.12 -7.01 7.51
CA GLU A 145 11.92 -6.73 6.32
C GLU A 145 11.22 -5.74 5.37
N ALA A 146 9.93 -5.94 5.10
CA ALA A 146 9.18 -5.03 4.23
C ALA A 146 9.10 -3.61 4.83
N LEU A 147 8.91 -3.48 6.15
CA LEU A 147 8.84 -2.18 6.81
C LEU A 147 10.19 -1.45 6.78
N ASP A 148 11.29 -2.16 7.02
CA ASP A 148 12.64 -1.59 6.98
C ASP A 148 12.98 -1.07 5.57
N ARG A 149 12.70 -1.85 4.52
CA ARG A 149 12.93 -1.42 3.13
C ARG A 149 12.00 -0.29 2.68
N LEU A 150 10.74 -0.26 3.17
CA LEU A 150 9.84 0.87 2.95
C LEU A 150 10.39 2.15 3.59
N LEU A 151 10.91 2.07 4.82
CA LEU A 151 11.50 3.21 5.50
C LEU A 151 12.74 3.74 4.74
N GLU A 152 13.61 2.85 4.28
CA GLU A 152 14.76 3.21 3.44
C GLU A 152 14.32 3.88 2.13
N SER A 153 13.34 3.30 1.44
CA SER A 153 12.81 3.85 0.19
C SER A 153 12.21 5.24 0.40
N ASN A 154 11.47 5.45 1.48
CA ASN A 154 10.93 6.76 1.82
C ASN A 154 12.04 7.79 2.04
N HIS A 155 13.10 7.45 2.78
CA HIS A 155 14.25 8.34 2.97
C HIS A 155 14.94 8.68 1.65
N LEU A 156 15.11 7.71 0.74
CA LEU A 156 15.67 7.94 -0.59
C LEU A 156 14.79 8.89 -1.41
N HIS A 157 13.47 8.68 -1.43
CA HIS A 157 12.53 9.57 -2.12
C HIS A 157 12.57 11.00 -1.57
N ALA A 158 12.64 11.17 -0.25
CA ALA A 158 12.76 12.48 0.40
C ALA A 158 14.08 13.18 0.00
N ALA A 159 15.20 12.47 -0.01
CA ALA A 159 16.49 13.01 -0.41
C ALA A 159 16.52 13.46 -1.88
N VAL A 160 15.95 12.66 -2.79
CA VAL A 160 15.84 13.01 -4.23
C VAL A 160 14.94 14.23 -4.43
N THR A 161 13.83 14.31 -3.70
CA THR A 161 12.88 15.43 -3.79
C THR A 161 13.50 16.73 -3.28
N ASP A 162 14.21 16.69 -2.14
CA ASP A 162 14.95 17.85 -1.61
C ASP A 162 16.05 18.30 -2.59
N TRP A 163 16.84 17.35 -3.11
CA TRP A 163 17.89 17.65 -4.09
C TRP A 163 17.32 18.33 -5.35
N THR A 164 16.25 17.78 -5.92
CA THR A 164 15.60 18.33 -7.12
C THR A 164 15.05 19.74 -6.85
N SER A 165 14.47 19.94 -5.67
CA SER A 165 13.96 21.26 -5.25
C SER A 165 15.09 22.29 -5.10
N ARG A 166 16.24 21.88 -4.54
CA ARG A 166 17.41 22.73 -4.36
C ARG A 166 18.09 23.08 -5.68
N GLU A 167 18.22 22.12 -6.59
CA GLU A 167 18.80 22.35 -7.91
C GLU A 167 17.90 23.26 -8.76
N GLY A 168 16.58 23.07 -8.72
CA GLY A 168 15.63 23.98 -9.38
C GLY A 168 15.73 25.42 -8.87
N ARG A 169 15.85 25.63 -7.54
CA ARG A 169 16.08 26.97 -6.96
C ARG A 169 17.41 27.57 -7.40
N ARG A 170 18.47 26.76 -7.52
CA ARG A 170 19.78 27.20 -7.98
C ARG A 170 19.74 27.64 -9.44
N GLN A 171 19.08 26.89 -10.31
CA GLN A 171 18.94 27.24 -11.74
C GLN A 171 18.12 28.50 -11.95
N LEU A 172 17.05 28.70 -11.18
CA LEU A 172 16.28 29.95 -11.18
C LEU A 172 17.13 31.15 -10.75
N GLN A 173 17.94 31.02 -9.69
CA GLN A 173 18.85 32.09 -9.26
C GLN A 173 19.91 32.43 -10.31
N VAL A 174 20.43 31.44 -11.04
CA VAL A 174 21.38 31.67 -12.14
C VAL A 174 20.69 32.38 -13.31
N ALA A 175 19.48 31.97 -13.68
CA ALA A 175 18.71 32.62 -14.76
C ALA A 175 18.33 34.06 -14.44
N ASP A 176 17.93 34.35 -13.19
CA ASP A 176 17.62 35.71 -12.73
C ASP A 176 18.89 36.60 -12.71
N ALA A 177 20.03 36.04 -12.30
CA ALA A 177 21.32 36.75 -12.32
C ALA A 177 21.81 37.06 -13.74
N GLU A 178 21.63 36.13 -14.69
CA GLU A 178 21.93 36.36 -16.10
C GLU A 178 20.99 37.39 -16.72
N THR A 179 19.69 37.35 -16.41
CA THR A 179 18.72 38.35 -16.89
C THR A 179 19.05 39.76 -16.40
N SER A 180 19.49 39.89 -15.14
CA SER A 180 19.93 41.17 -14.55
C SER A 180 21.29 41.69 -15.06
N LEU A 181 22.07 40.88 -15.79
CA LEU A 181 23.37 41.28 -16.36
C LEU A 181 23.26 41.90 -17.75
N PHE A 182 22.08 41.80 -18.38
CA PHE A 182 21.81 42.32 -19.73
C PHE A 182 20.81 43.50 -19.76
N ASP A 183 20.39 43.99 -18.58
CA ASP A 183 19.67 45.26 -18.37
C ASP A 183 20.59 46.31 -17.71
#